data_AF-A0A2V2WE91-F1
#
_entry.id   AF-A0A2V2WE91-F1
#
_cell.length_a   1.000
_cell.length_b   1.000
_cell.length_c   1.000
_cell.angle_alpha   90.00
_cell.angle_beta   90.00
_cell.angle_gamma   90.00
#
_symmetry.space_group_name_H-M   'P 1'
#
loop_
_entity.id
_entity.type
_entity.pdbx_description
1 polymer ?
#
loop_
_entity_poly.entity_id
_entity_poly.type
_entity_poly.pdbx_seq_one_letter_code
_entity_poly.pdbx_strand_id
1 'polypeptide(L)'
;MWKGLVVIGCVVVAAAAAVPWLQKDKEVPNFVELKEVRTLFFSFALQEAKSSYDAATGGYVWGRTLKPSYSVQLHPLNAVQSYTQKKEFVWVGITAGPWLVGVAVLQFNYISVFTVSLYNVDSEESWKAMTIVPLLAPWFGGRWIPNEKGKMGPTSAGHRVEFHPPFSSQRASLRFEDRSIKVDVTGTVWQQTGNGTRTASQRYEVHAVATLPEEFLGIVFPLGPRRAALVNKLAAAPLQTPLNMRLNGKEWSGEGYFSMDYTRGLLRRETHWHWASATAPAGYGFHLSEGTYDVDNKSVENTFYTGRKAVVLDTRVEFRRVTIANTAANTAEIWDVTGNGIHLRFRRADAHDGAFHLGVVNGNLDHAWGIFDGLIFVDGTKYTFDNVAGVLEAHYALW
;
A
#
# COMPACT_ATOMS: atom_id res chain seq x y z
N MET A 1 38.42 -34.14 8.53
CA MET A 1 38.58 -32.75 9.04
C MET A 1 38.68 -31.67 7.95
N TRP A 2 38.92 -32.00 6.67
CA TRP A 2 39.17 -30.99 5.62
C TRP A 2 37.92 -30.43 4.91
N LYS A 3 36.78 -31.12 4.94
CA LYS A 3 35.52 -30.66 4.31
C LYS A 3 34.78 -29.55 5.09
N GLY A 4 35.02 -29.41 6.40
CA GLY A 4 34.39 -28.38 7.23
C GLY A 4 35.02 -26.99 7.08
N LEU A 5 36.34 -26.92 6.82
CA LEU A 5 37.06 -25.65 6.66
C LEU A 5 36.73 -24.93 5.34
N VAL A 6 36.44 -25.68 4.27
CA VAL A 6 36.07 -25.10 2.97
C VAL A 6 34.68 -24.45 3.02
N VAL A 7 33.71 -25.07 3.71
CA VAL A 7 32.36 -24.52 3.84
C VAL A 7 32.34 -23.25 4.71
N ILE A 8 33.10 -23.23 5.81
CA ILE A 8 33.21 -22.04 6.68
C ILE A 8 33.96 -20.91 5.95
N GLY A 9 35.03 -21.23 5.21
CA GLY A 9 35.76 -20.25 4.41
C GLY A 9 34.90 -19.60 3.32
N CYS A 10 34.09 -20.37 2.58
CA CYS A 10 33.19 -19.83 1.56
C CYS A 10 32.09 -18.93 2.15
N VAL A 11 31.54 -19.27 3.32
CA VAL A 11 30.52 -18.46 4.00
C VAL A 11 31.10 -17.15 4.54
N VAL A 12 32.31 -17.18 5.12
CA VAL A 12 32.97 -15.98 5.66
C VAL A 12 33.44 -15.04 4.54
N VAL A 13 33.94 -15.57 3.42
CA VAL A 13 34.31 -14.74 2.25
C VAL A 13 33.08 -14.15 1.56
N ALA A 14 31.98 -14.90 1.43
CA ALA A 14 30.73 -14.37 0.91
C ALA A 14 30.11 -13.29 1.81
N ALA A 15 30.18 -13.47 3.14
CA ALA A 15 29.75 -12.47 4.11
C ALA A 15 30.62 -11.20 4.05
N ALA A 16 31.95 -11.34 4.07
CA ALA A 16 32.89 -10.23 4.01
C ALA A 16 32.80 -9.44 2.68
N ALA A 17 32.54 -10.14 1.57
CA ALA A 17 32.28 -9.50 0.29
C ALA A 17 30.92 -8.80 0.22
N ALA A 18 29.92 -9.19 1.02
CA ALA A 18 28.58 -8.58 1.05
C ALA A 18 28.48 -7.32 1.94
N VAL A 19 29.32 -7.20 2.98
CA VAL A 19 29.28 -6.06 3.94
C VAL A 19 29.44 -4.69 3.26
N PRO A 20 30.39 -4.45 2.34
CA PRO A 20 30.53 -3.14 1.69
C PRO A 20 29.30 -2.74 0.84
N TRP A 21 28.59 -3.72 0.26
CA TRP A 21 27.42 -3.46 -0.59
C TRP A 21 26.20 -3.07 0.22
N LEU A 22 26.00 -3.71 1.38
CA LEU A 22 24.96 -3.33 2.33
C LEU A 22 25.12 -1.88 2.82
N GLN A 23 26.35 -1.36 2.85
CA GLN A 23 26.62 0.03 3.25
C GLN A 23 26.33 1.06 2.16
N LYS A 24 26.28 0.69 0.87
CA LYS A 24 26.14 1.65 -0.24
C LYS A 24 24.80 2.38 -0.22
N ASP A 25 23.73 1.65 0.09
CA ASP A 25 22.37 2.20 0.21
C ASP A 25 21.92 2.21 1.68
N LYS A 26 22.89 2.47 2.58
CA LYS A 26 22.65 2.55 4.02
C LYS A 26 21.56 3.59 4.31
N GLU A 27 20.63 3.18 5.16
CA GLU A 27 19.64 4.08 5.74
C GLU A 27 20.35 5.10 6.65
N VAL A 28 20.02 6.37 6.48
CA VAL A 28 20.50 7.46 7.34
C VAL A 28 19.30 7.97 8.13
N PRO A 29 19.25 7.75 9.45
CA PRO A 29 18.17 8.29 10.29
C PRO A 29 18.05 9.80 10.10
N ASN A 30 16.81 10.29 10.00
CA ASN A 30 16.49 11.71 9.83
C ASN A 30 17.18 12.37 8.62
N PHE A 31 17.53 11.60 7.57
CA PHE A 31 18.17 12.16 6.37
C PHE A 31 17.34 13.25 5.69
N VAL A 32 16.01 13.09 5.67
CA VAL A 32 15.06 14.09 5.18
C VAL A 32 15.14 15.42 5.94
N GLU A 33 15.60 15.41 7.20
CA GLU A 33 15.68 16.61 8.06
C GLU A 33 16.95 17.42 7.85
N LEU A 34 17.93 16.89 7.10
CA LEU A 34 19.09 17.68 6.70
C LEU A 34 18.62 18.85 5.83
N LYS A 35 19.01 20.07 6.20
CA LYS A 35 18.53 21.32 5.56
C LYS A 35 18.52 21.28 4.04
N GLU A 36 19.60 20.79 3.42
CA GLU A 36 19.76 20.70 1.97
C GLU A 36 18.79 19.68 1.36
N VAL A 37 18.69 18.48 1.95
CA VAL A 37 17.77 17.41 1.51
C VAL A 37 16.33 17.87 1.65
N ARG A 38 16.00 18.50 2.77
CA ARG A 38 14.69 19.05 3.05
C ARG A 38 14.29 20.14 2.04
N THR A 39 15.21 21.04 1.73
CA THR A 39 14.99 22.11 0.74
C THR A 39 14.68 21.51 -0.62
N LEU A 40 15.40 20.47 -1.04
CA LEU A 40 15.13 19.76 -2.29
C LEU A 40 13.79 19.02 -2.24
N PHE A 41 13.50 18.31 -1.15
CA PHE A 41 12.29 17.50 -1.00
C PHE A 41 10.99 18.33 -1.03
N PHE A 42 11.00 19.55 -0.50
CA PHE A 42 9.85 20.46 -0.58
C PHE A 42 9.92 21.44 -1.77
N SER A 43 10.86 21.24 -2.69
CA SER A 43 10.93 22.00 -3.94
C SER A 43 9.98 21.45 -5.01
N PHE A 44 9.99 22.07 -6.18
CA PHE A 44 9.27 21.61 -7.37
C PHE A 44 10.04 20.59 -8.23
N ALA A 45 11.24 20.16 -7.81
CA ALA A 45 12.12 19.30 -8.62
C ALA A 45 11.44 18.04 -9.16
N LEU A 46 10.60 17.38 -8.34
CA LEU A 46 9.90 16.16 -8.75
C LEU A 46 8.76 16.41 -9.75
N GLN A 47 8.18 17.62 -9.80
CA GLN A 47 7.10 17.94 -10.75
C GLN A 47 7.58 17.93 -12.20
N GLU A 48 8.84 18.32 -12.41
CA GLU A 48 9.48 18.40 -13.73
C GLU A 48 10.27 17.14 -14.09
N ALA A 49 10.37 16.20 -13.13
CA ALA A 49 11.16 14.99 -13.31
C ALA A 49 10.51 14.03 -14.31
N LYS A 50 11.33 13.43 -15.17
CA LYS A 50 10.90 12.33 -16.05
C LYS A 50 10.89 10.97 -15.35
N SER A 51 11.62 10.86 -14.23
CA SER A 51 11.88 9.64 -13.47
C SER A 51 12.22 10.02 -12.03
N SER A 52 11.85 9.17 -11.06
CA SER A 52 12.25 9.37 -9.66
C SER A 52 13.76 9.18 -9.43
N TYR A 53 14.44 8.48 -10.34
CA TYR A 53 15.90 8.34 -10.35
C TYR A 53 16.47 8.91 -11.64
N ASP A 54 17.45 9.79 -11.52
CA ASP A 54 18.18 10.39 -12.62
C ASP A 54 19.55 9.70 -12.78
N ALA A 55 19.68 8.93 -13.87
CA ALA A 55 20.90 8.20 -14.17
C ALA A 55 22.07 9.11 -14.58
N ALA A 56 21.81 10.33 -15.07
CA ALA A 56 22.85 11.27 -15.48
C ALA A 56 23.56 11.86 -14.27
N THR A 57 22.82 12.20 -13.22
CA THR A 57 23.36 12.70 -11.95
C THR A 57 23.68 11.58 -10.96
N GLY A 58 23.18 10.36 -11.20
CA GLY A 58 23.39 9.20 -10.33
C GLY A 58 22.62 9.29 -9.00
N GLY A 59 21.55 10.09 -8.95
CA GLY A 59 20.81 10.42 -7.75
C GLY A 59 19.30 10.30 -7.91
N TYR A 60 18.59 10.24 -6.78
CA TYR A 60 17.14 10.38 -6.77
C TYR A 60 16.73 11.84 -6.87
N VAL A 61 15.60 12.08 -7.53
CA VAL A 61 14.96 13.40 -7.53
C VAL A 61 14.02 13.45 -6.33
N TRP A 62 14.50 13.99 -5.22
CA TRP A 62 13.70 14.14 -4.00
C TRP A 62 12.52 15.07 -4.25
N GLY A 63 11.35 14.70 -3.76
CA GLY A 63 10.21 15.58 -3.84
C GLY A 63 8.89 14.99 -3.38
N ARG A 64 7.91 15.88 -3.27
CA ARG A 64 6.49 15.55 -3.19
C ARG A 64 5.73 16.36 -4.24
N THR A 65 4.81 15.71 -4.95
CA THR A 65 3.97 16.34 -5.96
C THR A 65 2.54 15.82 -5.86
N LEU A 66 1.59 16.64 -6.30
CA LEU A 66 0.21 16.24 -6.54
C LEU A 66 -0.08 16.01 -8.03
N LYS A 67 0.89 16.22 -8.91
CA LYS A 67 0.78 16.00 -10.38
C LYS A 67 1.94 15.12 -10.86
N PRO A 68 2.02 13.87 -10.41
CA PRO A 68 3.11 12.99 -10.80
C PRO A 68 3.02 12.69 -12.30
N SER A 69 4.12 12.96 -13.01
CA SER A 69 4.32 12.66 -14.44
C SER A 69 5.56 11.79 -14.69
N TYR A 70 6.28 11.43 -13.61
CA TYR A 70 7.53 10.71 -13.64
C TYR A 70 7.32 9.20 -13.56
N SER A 71 8.23 8.41 -14.13
CA SER A 71 8.27 6.97 -13.88
C SER A 71 8.91 6.64 -12.53
N VAL A 72 8.36 5.65 -11.84
CA VAL A 72 8.82 5.17 -10.54
C VAL A 72 9.99 4.19 -10.73
N GLN A 73 11.21 4.72 -10.64
CA GLN A 73 12.46 4.02 -10.88
C GLN A 73 13.36 4.00 -9.65
N LEU A 74 14.01 2.86 -9.44
CA LEU A 74 15.11 2.71 -8.50
C LEU A 74 16.43 2.84 -9.26
N HIS A 75 17.50 3.20 -8.55
CA HIS A 75 18.83 3.01 -9.11
C HIS A 75 19.08 1.53 -9.42
N PRO A 76 20.03 1.20 -10.31
CA PRO A 76 20.40 -0.19 -10.57
C PRO A 76 20.79 -0.91 -9.27
N LEU A 77 20.13 -2.03 -8.99
CA LEU A 77 20.37 -2.88 -7.84
C LEU A 77 21.10 -4.14 -8.27
N ASN A 78 22.08 -4.57 -7.49
CA ASN A 78 22.65 -5.91 -7.64
C ASN A 78 21.68 -6.98 -7.06
N ALA A 79 22.05 -8.25 -7.20
CA ALA A 79 21.23 -9.36 -6.70
C ALA A 79 20.98 -9.31 -5.18
N VAL A 80 21.99 -8.92 -4.39
CA VAL A 80 21.89 -8.84 -2.93
C VAL A 80 20.94 -7.72 -2.50
N GLN A 81 21.09 -6.52 -3.04
CA GLN A 81 20.22 -5.38 -2.79
C GLN A 81 18.78 -5.68 -3.24
N SER A 82 18.63 -6.29 -4.41
CA SER A 82 17.32 -6.70 -4.94
C SER A 82 16.64 -7.70 -4.01
N TYR A 83 17.38 -8.66 -3.44
CA TYR A 83 16.81 -9.67 -2.57
C TYR A 83 16.52 -9.18 -1.15
N THR A 84 17.39 -8.33 -0.59
CA THR A 84 17.36 -8.00 0.85
C THR A 84 16.76 -6.63 1.17
N GLN A 85 16.77 -5.69 0.23
CA GLN A 85 16.40 -4.29 0.50
C GLN A 85 15.18 -3.82 -0.29
N LYS A 86 15.03 -4.31 -1.53
CA LYS A 86 13.93 -3.90 -2.40
C LYS A 86 12.61 -4.45 -1.89
N LYS A 87 11.65 -3.55 -1.72
CA LYS A 87 10.27 -3.88 -1.34
C LYS A 87 9.31 -3.16 -2.28
N GLU A 88 8.32 -3.90 -2.73
CA GLU A 88 7.32 -3.45 -3.69
C GLU A 88 5.97 -3.91 -3.18
N PHE A 89 5.02 -3.00 -3.07
CA PHE A 89 3.65 -3.36 -2.74
C PHE A 89 2.67 -2.41 -3.40
N VAL A 90 1.49 -2.93 -3.69
CA VAL A 90 0.35 -2.15 -4.12
C VAL A 90 -0.87 -2.66 -3.37
N TRP A 91 -1.59 -1.75 -2.74
CA TRP A 91 -2.94 -1.96 -2.26
C TRP A 91 -3.89 -1.18 -3.17
N VAL A 92 -5.04 -1.78 -3.48
CA VAL A 92 -6.15 -1.11 -4.14
C VAL A 92 -7.45 -1.38 -3.39
N GLY A 93 -8.30 -0.36 -3.33
CA GLY A 93 -9.65 -0.44 -2.79
C GLY A 93 -10.66 -0.06 -3.87
N ILE A 94 -11.72 -0.84 -4.03
CA ILE A 94 -12.84 -0.51 -4.91
C ILE A 94 -14.09 -0.45 -4.06
N THR A 95 -14.77 0.69 -4.05
CA THR A 95 -16.05 0.89 -3.36
C THR A 95 -17.15 1.03 -4.40
N ALA A 96 -18.16 0.15 -4.38
CA ALA A 96 -19.28 0.20 -5.31
C ALA A 96 -20.57 -0.33 -4.65
N GLY A 97 -21.58 0.53 -4.52
CA GLY A 97 -22.76 0.23 -3.72
C GLY A 97 -22.37 -0.17 -2.28
N PRO A 98 -22.84 -1.30 -1.75
CA PRO A 98 -22.50 -1.74 -0.39
C PRO A 98 -21.13 -2.41 -0.30
N TRP A 99 -20.43 -2.63 -1.41
CA TRP A 99 -19.21 -3.42 -1.44
C TRP A 99 -17.96 -2.55 -1.32
N LEU A 100 -17.07 -2.97 -0.42
CA LEU A 100 -15.65 -2.65 -0.43
C LEU A 100 -14.85 -3.90 -0.84
N VAL A 101 -14.08 -3.78 -1.91
CA VAL A 101 -13.14 -4.79 -2.37
C VAL A 101 -11.73 -4.28 -2.12
N GLY A 102 -11.01 -4.88 -1.18
CA GLY A 102 -9.60 -4.62 -0.92
C GLY A 102 -8.72 -5.68 -1.56
N VAL A 103 -7.67 -5.28 -2.26
CA VAL A 103 -6.69 -6.19 -2.86
C VAL A 103 -5.29 -5.66 -2.62
N ALA A 104 -4.38 -6.51 -2.12
CA ALA A 104 -2.97 -6.16 -2.02
C ALA A 104 -2.07 -7.21 -2.66
N VAL A 105 -1.02 -6.72 -3.33
CA VAL A 105 0.11 -7.54 -3.79
C VAL A 105 1.37 -6.98 -3.15
N LEU A 106 2.13 -7.81 -2.46
CA LEU A 106 3.40 -7.49 -1.83
C LEU A 106 4.49 -8.40 -2.41
N GLN A 107 5.66 -7.83 -2.71
CA GLN A 107 6.85 -8.52 -3.18
C GLN A 107 8.09 -7.96 -2.49
N PHE A 108 8.64 -8.73 -1.56
CA PHE A 108 9.86 -8.41 -0.82
C PHE A 108 11.01 -9.36 -1.14
N ASN A 109 10.90 -10.14 -2.22
CA ASN A 109 11.90 -11.06 -2.78
C ASN A 109 12.30 -12.26 -1.91
N TYR A 110 12.12 -12.23 -0.59
CA TYR A 110 12.14 -13.43 0.27
C TYR A 110 10.73 -13.87 0.70
N ILE A 111 9.74 -13.00 0.52
CA ILE A 111 8.34 -13.28 0.72
C ILE A 111 7.54 -12.48 -0.30
N SER A 112 6.49 -13.08 -0.82
CA SER A 112 5.43 -12.36 -1.52
C SER A 112 4.09 -12.72 -0.90
N VAL A 113 3.22 -11.73 -0.78
CA VAL A 113 1.89 -11.88 -0.18
C VAL A 113 0.86 -11.33 -1.15
N PHE A 114 -0.24 -12.05 -1.30
CA PHE A 114 -1.45 -11.55 -1.93
C PHE A 114 -2.58 -11.61 -0.91
N THR A 115 -3.34 -10.54 -0.79
CA THR A 115 -4.55 -10.48 0.01
C THR A 115 -5.73 -9.99 -0.81
N VAL A 116 -6.90 -10.49 -0.46
CA VAL A 116 -8.19 -9.98 -0.96
C VAL A 116 -9.18 -9.97 0.18
N SER A 117 -9.96 -8.90 0.28
CA SER A 117 -11.11 -8.76 1.15
C SER A 117 -12.31 -8.27 0.35
N LEU A 118 -13.47 -8.88 0.56
CA LEU A 118 -14.75 -8.46 0.02
C LEU A 118 -15.67 -8.23 1.22
N TYR A 119 -16.03 -6.97 1.45
CA TYR A 119 -16.85 -6.57 2.58
C TYR A 119 -18.13 -5.91 2.09
N ASN A 120 -19.27 -6.42 2.53
CA ASN A 120 -20.57 -5.81 2.30
C ASN A 120 -20.99 -5.04 3.54
N VAL A 121 -21.11 -3.73 3.42
CA VAL A 121 -21.47 -2.82 4.52
C VAL A 121 -22.88 -3.09 5.05
N ASP A 122 -23.83 -3.33 4.14
CA ASP A 122 -25.25 -3.45 4.50
C ASP A 122 -25.55 -4.77 5.21
N SER A 123 -24.94 -5.87 4.76
CA SER A 123 -25.12 -7.20 5.37
C SER A 123 -24.07 -7.54 6.42
N GLU A 124 -23.06 -6.68 6.61
CA GLU A 124 -21.85 -6.90 7.41
C GLU A 124 -21.09 -8.18 7.04
N GLU A 125 -21.32 -8.71 5.84
CA GLU A 125 -20.69 -9.93 5.36
C GLU A 125 -19.24 -9.66 4.95
N SER A 126 -18.31 -10.47 5.48
CA SER A 126 -16.88 -10.38 5.20
C SER A 126 -16.33 -11.67 4.61
N TRP A 127 -15.64 -11.54 3.49
CA TRP A 127 -14.93 -12.61 2.81
C TRP A 127 -13.48 -12.23 2.62
N LYS A 128 -12.55 -13.14 2.89
CA LYS A 128 -11.13 -12.83 2.70
C LYS A 128 -10.29 -14.04 2.32
N ALA A 129 -9.14 -13.76 1.72
CA ALA A 129 -8.09 -14.75 1.50
C ALA A 129 -6.72 -14.10 1.55
N MET A 130 -5.75 -14.89 1.99
CA MET A 130 -4.34 -14.54 1.98
C MET A 130 -3.56 -15.69 1.37
N THR A 131 -2.68 -15.40 0.42
CA THR A 131 -1.71 -16.35 -0.13
C THR A 131 -0.31 -15.83 0.13
N ILE A 132 0.52 -16.66 0.75
CA ILE A 132 1.92 -16.34 1.04
C ILE A 132 2.79 -17.26 0.19
N VAL A 133 3.78 -16.67 -0.48
CA VAL A 133 4.83 -17.37 -1.23
C VAL A 133 6.16 -17.11 -0.51
N PRO A 134 6.56 -17.96 0.45
CA PRO A 134 7.82 -17.80 1.17
C PRO A 134 9.00 -18.35 0.36
N LEU A 135 10.16 -17.72 0.47
CA LEU A 135 11.48 -18.09 -0.11
C LEU A 135 11.56 -18.15 -1.64
N LEU A 136 10.53 -18.64 -2.32
CA LEU A 136 10.41 -18.72 -3.77
C LEU A 136 9.71 -17.50 -4.39
N ALA A 137 9.53 -16.45 -3.59
CA ALA A 137 8.92 -15.19 -4.01
C ALA A 137 9.51 -14.59 -5.30
N PRO A 138 10.82 -14.68 -5.61
CA PRO A 138 11.36 -14.14 -6.86
C PRO A 138 10.83 -14.84 -8.12
N TRP A 139 10.45 -16.12 -8.01
CA TRP A 139 10.00 -16.93 -9.15
C TRP A 139 8.47 -17.05 -9.22
N PHE A 140 7.79 -17.09 -8.07
CA PHE A 140 6.36 -17.39 -8.00
C PHE A 140 5.52 -16.32 -7.29
N GLY A 141 6.15 -15.28 -6.76
CA GLY A 141 5.46 -14.17 -6.09
C GLY A 141 4.91 -13.13 -7.07
N GLY A 142 4.58 -11.97 -6.51
CA GLY A 142 4.15 -10.79 -7.25
C GLY A 142 5.24 -10.27 -8.19
N ARG A 143 4.85 -9.79 -9.37
CA ARG A 143 5.76 -9.32 -10.41
C ARG A 143 5.40 -7.91 -10.82
N TRP A 144 6.36 -7.00 -10.66
CA TRP A 144 6.30 -5.64 -11.20
C TRP A 144 6.94 -5.66 -12.58
N ILE A 145 6.11 -5.60 -13.60
CA ILE A 145 6.51 -5.72 -14.99
C ILE A 145 6.57 -4.32 -15.59
N PRO A 146 7.74 -3.85 -16.06
CA PRO A 146 7.84 -2.56 -16.71
C PRO A 146 7.08 -2.55 -18.03
N ASN A 147 6.73 -1.36 -18.51
CA ASN A 147 6.26 -1.21 -19.89
C ASN A 147 7.40 -1.44 -20.91
N GLU A 148 7.07 -1.36 -22.20
CA GLU A 148 8.00 -1.56 -23.31
C GLU A 148 9.22 -0.63 -23.29
N LYS A 149 9.13 0.51 -22.60
CA LYS A 149 10.22 1.49 -22.43
C LYS A 149 11.03 1.26 -21.15
N GLY A 150 10.81 0.15 -20.44
CA GLY A 150 11.44 -0.13 -19.15
C GLY A 150 10.90 0.72 -17.99
N LYS A 151 9.79 1.44 -18.18
CA LYS A 151 9.21 2.34 -17.17
C LYS A 151 8.20 1.63 -16.27
N MET A 152 8.17 2.02 -14.99
CA MET A 152 7.24 1.48 -13.99
C MET A 152 6.49 2.60 -13.26
N GLY A 153 5.44 2.22 -12.56
CA GLY A 153 4.62 3.09 -11.73
C GLY A 153 3.30 3.50 -12.37
N PRO A 154 2.42 4.18 -11.60
CA PRO A 154 1.04 4.44 -12.03
C PRO A 154 0.90 5.33 -13.28
N THR A 155 1.89 6.18 -13.53
CA THR A 155 1.97 7.10 -14.68
C THR A 155 2.55 6.45 -15.94
N SER A 156 3.01 5.19 -15.85
CA SER A 156 3.73 4.51 -16.92
C SER A 156 2.80 3.53 -17.64
N ALA A 157 2.07 4.02 -18.64
CA ALA A 157 1.22 3.20 -19.49
C ALA A 157 1.94 1.92 -19.96
N GLY A 158 1.28 0.78 -19.79
CA GLY A 158 1.81 -0.56 -20.05
C GLY A 158 2.48 -1.24 -18.85
N HIS A 159 2.74 -0.53 -17.75
CA HIS A 159 3.21 -1.14 -16.50
C HIS A 159 2.15 -2.09 -15.93
N ARG A 160 2.59 -3.22 -15.38
CA ARG A 160 1.70 -4.20 -14.75
C ARG A 160 2.22 -4.68 -13.41
N VAL A 161 1.30 -5.02 -12.52
CA VAL A 161 1.55 -5.82 -11.31
C VAL A 161 0.74 -7.10 -11.44
N GLU A 162 1.41 -8.25 -11.39
CA GLU A 162 0.78 -9.56 -11.58
C GLU A 162 1.08 -10.49 -10.40
N PHE A 163 0.12 -11.35 -10.04
CA PHE A 163 0.30 -12.41 -9.04
C PHE A 163 -0.36 -13.69 -9.55
N HIS A 164 0.44 -14.73 -9.82
CA HIS A 164 -0.01 -16.03 -10.35
C HIS A 164 0.92 -17.16 -9.85
N PRO A 165 0.88 -17.56 -8.57
CA PRO A 165 1.68 -18.70 -8.12
C PRO A 165 1.09 -20.04 -8.63
N PRO A 166 1.92 -21.03 -8.97
CA PRO A 166 1.51 -22.28 -9.64
C PRO A 166 0.56 -23.17 -8.81
N PHE A 167 0.45 -22.95 -7.50
CA PHE A 167 -0.34 -23.79 -6.58
C PHE A 167 -1.42 -23.03 -5.80
N SER A 168 -1.77 -21.83 -6.22
CA SER A 168 -2.89 -21.08 -5.65
C SER A 168 -3.98 -20.88 -6.69
N SER A 169 -5.23 -20.83 -6.23
CA SER A 169 -6.34 -20.33 -7.07
C SER A 169 -6.30 -18.81 -7.22
N GLN A 170 -5.53 -18.10 -6.39
CA GLN A 170 -5.46 -16.64 -6.42
C GLN A 170 -4.70 -16.13 -7.64
N ARG A 171 -5.32 -15.17 -8.33
CA ARG A 171 -4.80 -14.51 -9.51
C ARG A 171 -5.11 -13.02 -9.42
N ALA A 172 -4.12 -12.18 -9.68
CA ALA A 172 -4.30 -10.75 -9.78
C ALA A 172 -3.51 -10.17 -10.96
N SER A 173 -4.11 -9.22 -11.65
CA SER A 173 -3.50 -8.39 -12.68
C SER A 173 -3.97 -6.96 -12.52
N LEU A 174 -3.05 -6.07 -12.18
CA LEU A 174 -3.25 -4.62 -12.19
C LEU A 174 -2.48 -4.07 -13.39
N ARG A 175 -3.19 -3.53 -14.38
CA ARG A 175 -2.59 -2.98 -15.60
C ARG A 175 -2.81 -1.48 -15.65
N PHE A 176 -1.72 -0.74 -15.65
CA PHE A 176 -1.73 0.69 -15.84
C PHE A 176 -1.73 1.00 -17.33
N GLU A 177 -2.70 1.78 -17.75
CA GLU A 177 -2.84 2.37 -19.07
C GLU A 177 -2.68 3.89 -18.91
N ASP A 178 -2.78 4.67 -19.99
CA ASP A 178 -2.45 6.10 -19.99
C ASP A 178 -3.05 6.88 -18.80
N ARG A 179 -4.38 6.87 -18.68
CA ARG A 179 -5.10 7.47 -17.55
C ARG A 179 -6.09 6.50 -16.93
N SER A 180 -5.79 5.22 -16.97
CA SER A 180 -6.66 4.19 -16.43
C SER A 180 -5.88 3.07 -15.78
N ILE A 181 -6.54 2.38 -14.87
CA ILE A 181 -6.07 1.13 -14.30
C ILE A 181 -7.15 0.07 -14.50
N LYS A 182 -6.74 -1.09 -15.00
CA LYS A 182 -7.58 -2.29 -15.06
C LYS A 182 -7.16 -3.23 -13.94
N VAL A 183 -8.15 -3.68 -13.18
CA VAL A 183 -7.99 -4.58 -12.05
C VAL A 183 -8.77 -5.85 -12.33
N ASP A 184 -8.05 -6.94 -12.53
CA ASP A 184 -8.60 -8.28 -12.75
C ASP A 184 -8.11 -9.20 -11.64
N VAL A 185 -9.03 -9.69 -10.80
CA VAL A 185 -8.68 -10.50 -9.63
C VAL A 185 -9.65 -11.66 -9.50
N THR A 186 -9.14 -12.88 -9.31
CA THR A 186 -9.96 -14.09 -9.19
C THR A 186 -9.34 -15.05 -8.19
N GLY A 187 -10.16 -15.91 -7.59
CA GLY A 187 -9.67 -16.98 -6.74
C GLY A 187 -10.74 -17.52 -5.81
N THR A 188 -10.33 -17.90 -4.60
CA THR A 188 -11.21 -18.45 -3.58
C THR A 188 -11.10 -17.67 -2.28
N VAL A 189 -12.22 -17.16 -1.77
CA VAL A 189 -12.30 -16.48 -0.47
C VAL A 189 -13.02 -17.35 0.55
N TRP A 190 -12.77 -17.08 1.83
CA TRP A 190 -13.46 -17.72 2.94
C TRP A 190 -14.33 -16.70 3.65
N GLN A 191 -15.57 -17.08 3.94
CA GLN A 191 -16.45 -16.27 4.78
C GLN A 191 -15.92 -16.33 6.21
N GLN A 192 -15.88 -15.18 6.87
CA GLN A 192 -15.68 -15.12 8.30
C GLN A 192 -16.99 -14.72 8.98
N THR A 193 -17.42 -15.52 9.95
CA THR A 193 -18.52 -15.14 10.84
C THR A 193 -17.99 -14.26 11.97
N GLY A 194 -18.84 -13.46 12.63
CA GLY A 194 -18.45 -12.56 13.73
C GLY A 194 -17.69 -13.22 14.89
N ASN A 195 -17.73 -14.55 15.01
CA ASN A 195 -16.97 -15.32 16.01
C ASN A 195 -15.61 -15.83 15.50
N GLY A 196 -15.13 -15.36 14.34
CA GLY A 196 -13.84 -15.77 13.75
C GLY A 196 -13.83 -17.17 13.13
N THR A 197 -14.98 -17.86 13.05
CA THR A 197 -15.06 -19.21 12.47
C THR A 197 -15.18 -19.13 10.96
N ARG A 198 -14.28 -19.82 10.24
CA ARG A 198 -14.34 -20.01 8.78
C ARG A 198 -15.42 -21.03 8.45
N THR A 199 -16.40 -20.63 7.65
CA THR A 199 -17.52 -21.51 7.30
C THR A 199 -17.37 -22.07 5.88
N ALA A 200 -17.60 -21.23 4.87
CA ALA A 200 -17.66 -21.63 3.48
C ALA A 200 -16.56 -20.95 2.66
N SER A 201 -15.95 -21.70 1.74
CA SER A 201 -15.15 -21.11 0.68
C SER A 201 -16.01 -20.83 -0.54
N GLN A 202 -15.73 -19.72 -1.22
CA GLN A 202 -16.45 -19.32 -2.42
C GLN A 202 -15.49 -18.83 -3.49
N ARG A 203 -15.80 -19.14 -4.75
CA ARG A 203 -15.10 -18.54 -5.88
C ARG A 203 -15.53 -17.09 -6.02
N TYR A 204 -14.56 -16.23 -6.26
CA TYR A 204 -14.79 -14.83 -6.59
C TYR A 204 -14.08 -14.44 -7.88
N GLU A 205 -14.65 -13.46 -8.56
CA GLU A 205 -14.07 -12.77 -9.71
C GLU A 205 -14.40 -11.29 -9.59
N VAL A 206 -13.42 -10.43 -9.82
CA VAL A 206 -13.54 -8.97 -9.77
C VAL A 206 -12.89 -8.41 -11.02
N HIS A 207 -13.65 -7.61 -11.75
CA HIS A 207 -13.18 -6.80 -12.85
C HIS A 207 -13.60 -5.34 -12.61
N ALA A 208 -12.62 -4.45 -12.62
CA ALA A 208 -12.86 -3.01 -12.51
C ALA A 208 -11.90 -2.23 -13.40
N VAL A 209 -12.41 -1.15 -13.99
CA VAL A 209 -11.59 -0.19 -14.73
C VAL A 209 -11.85 1.17 -14.12
N ALA A 210 -10.79 1.87 -13.70
CA ALA A 210 -10.89 3.19 -13.10
C ALA A 210 -10.13 4.23 -13.91
N THR A 211 -10.62 5.47 -13.91
CA THR A 211 -9.88 6.61 -14.48
C THR A 211 -8.98 7.19 -13.42
N LEU A 212 -7.67 7.13 -13.64
CA LEU A 212 -6.70 7.77 -12.76
C LEU A 212 -6.81 9.29 -12.93
N PRO A 213 -6.93 10.06 -11.83
CA PRO A 213 -6.97 11.51 -11.89
C PRO A 213 -5.62 12.06 -12.36
N GLU A 214 -5.63 13.26 -12.91
CA GLU A 214 -4.38 14.00 -13.19
C GLU A 214 -3.67 14.41 -11.90
N GLU A 215 -4.45 14.65 -10.84
CA GLU A 215 -3.93 14.99 -9.53
C GLU A 215 -4.02 13.81 -8.56
N PHE A 216 -2.85 13.34 -8.10
CA PHE A 216 -2.71 12.40 -7.01
C PHE A 216 -1.33 12.51 -6.37
N LEU A 217 -1.18 11.96 -5.16
CA LEU A 217 0.06 12.08 -4.41
C LEU A 217 1.16 11.26 -5.10
N GLY A 218 2.33 11.87 -5.30
CA GLY A 218 3.58 11.23 -5.64
C GLY A 218 4.70 11.71 -4.73
N ILE A 219 5.47 10.78 -4.16
CA ILE A 219 6.56 11.05 -3.22
C ILE A 219 7.80 10.26 -3.65
N VAL A 220 8.94 10.92 -3.60
CA VAL A 220 10.27 10.30 -3.58
C VAL A 220 10.91 10.66 -2.24
N PHE A 221 10.65 9.84 -1.22
CA PHE A 221 11.02 10.11 0.16
C PHE A 221 12.48 9.74 0.42
N PRO A 222 13.31 10.66 0.94
CA PRO A 222 14.73 10.42 1.15
C PRO A 222 14.99 9.66 2.46
N LEU A 223 15.45 8.40 2.33
CA LEU A 223 15.86 7.53 3.45
C LEU A 223 17.39 7.44 3.61
N GLY A 224 18.13 8.02 2.67
CA GLY A 224 19.58 8.07 2.61
C GLY A 224 20.04 8.55 1.24
N PRO A 225 21.35 8.81 1.04
CA PRO A 225 21.87 9.38 -0.20
C PRO A 225 21.50 8.59 -1.48
N ARG A 226 21.36 7.27 -1.34
CA ARG A 226 20.98 6.35 -2.42
C ARG A 226 19.78 5.49 -2.05
N ARG A 227 18.98 5.92 -1.07
CA ARG A 227 17.89 5.12 -0.51
C ARG A 227 16.60 5.92 -0.54
N ALA A 228 15.60 5.39 -1.24
CA ALA A 228 14.32 6.08 -1.41
C ALA A 228 13.14 5.14 -1.16
N ALA A 229 12.07 5.70 -0.60
CA ALA A 229 10.72 5.15 -0.75
C ALA A 229 9.98 5.96 -1.81
N LEU A 230 9.42 5.27 -2.80
CA LEU A 230 8.68 5.86 -3.89
C LEU A 230 7.22 5.49 -3.69
N VAL A 231 6.38 6.49 -3.43
CA VAL A 231 4.99 6.30 -3.01
C VAL A 231 4.07 7.05 -3.96
N ASN A 232 2.98 6.42 -4.36
CA ASN A 232 1.88 7.06 -5.07
C ASN A 232 0.55 6.67 -4.43
N LYS A 233 -0.25 7.67 -4.04
CA LYS A 233 -1.56 7.43 -3.41
C LYS A 233 -2.67 8.23 -4.08
N LEU A 234 -3.83 7.62 -4.21
CA LEU A 234 -5.05 8.26 -4.71
C LEU A 234 -6.27 7.62 -4.08
N ALA A 235 -7.31 8.42 -3.87
CA ALA A 235 -8.66 7.96 -3.55
C ALA A 235 -9.67 8.66 -4.47
N ALA A 236 -10.93 8.22 -4.45
CA ALA A 236 -12.02 8.81 -5.23
C ALA A 236 -11.79 8.87 -6.76
N ALA A 237 -11.00 7.94 -7.32
CA ALA A 237 -10.90 7.79 -8.77
C ALA A 237 -12.16 7.10 -9.31
N PRO A 238 -12.94 7.70 -10.22
CA PRO A 238 -14.19 7.11 -10.66
C PRO A 238 -13.96 5.84 -11.49
N LEU A 239 -14.79 4.83 -11.29
CA LEU A 239 -14.85 3.70 -12.20
C LEU A 239 -15.35 4.16 -13.59
N GLN A 240 -14.79 3.59 -14.66
CA GLN A 240 -15.19 3.85 -16.06
C GLN A 240 -16.41 3.02 -16.46
N THR A 241 -16.54 1.86 -15.84
CA THR A 241 -17.67 0.96 -15.93
C THR A 241 -18.04 0.55 -14.52
N PRO A 242 -19.32 0.21 -14.24
CA PRO A 242 -19.67 -0.43 -12.99
C PRO A 242 -18.68 -1.55 -12.61
N LEU A 243 -18.38 -1.68 -11.32
CA LEU A 243 -17.68 -2.85 -10.79
C LEU A 243 -18.39 -4.10 -11.33
N ASN A 244 -17.66 -5.06 -11.88
CA ASN A 244 -18.20 -6.39 -12.17
C ASN A 244 -17.60 -7.37 -11.18
N MET A 245 -18.41 -7.85 -10.24
CA MET A 245 -17.99 -8.83 -9.26
C MET A 245 -18.90 -10.04 -9.29
N ARG A 246 -18.31 -11.24 -9.31
CA ARG A 246 -19.01 -12.50 -9.10
C ARG A 246 -18.56 -13.11 -7.79
N LEU A 247 -19.50 -13.49 -6.94
CA LEU A 247 -19.23 -14.15 -5.66
C LEU A 247 -20.31 -15.20 -5.40
N ASN A 248 -19.92 -16.44 -5.12
CA ASN A 248 -20.87 -17.56 -4.92
C ASN A 248 -21.86 -17.71 -6.10
N GLY A 249 -21.36 -17.56 -7.33
CA GLY A 249 -22.19 -17.60 -8.55
C GLY A 249 -23.16 -16.42 -8.73
N LYS A 250 -23.28 -15.53 -7.75
CA LYS A 250 -24.07 -14.30 -7.85
C LYS A 250 -23.23 -13.18 -8.45
N GLU A 251 -23.78 -12.52 -9.45
CA GLU A 251 -23.19 -11.34 -10.07
C GLU A 251 -23.64 -10.07 -9.35
N TRP A 252 -22.71 -9.13 -9.22
CA TRP A 252 -22.89 -7.83 -8.61
C TRP A 252 -22.33 -6.78 -9.55
N SER A 253 -23.08 -5.70 -9.70
CA SER A 253 -22.68 -4.55 -10.48
C SER A 253 -23.06 -3.25 -9.78
N GLY A 254 -22.18 -2.26 -9.83
CA GLY A 254 -22.41 -0.96 -9.21
C GLY A 254 -21.41 0.09 -9.63
N GLU A 255 -21.90 1.32 -9.79
CA GLU A 255 -21.04 2.50 -9.91
C GLU A 255 -20.22 2.70 -8.63
N GLY A 256 -19.03 3.29 -8.77
CA GLY A 256 -18.12 3.34 -7.66
C GLY A 256 -16.83 4.10 -7.90
N TYR A 257 -15.91 3.90 -6.96
CA TYR A 257 -14.62 4.55 -6.95
C TYR A 257 -13.50 3.56 -6.65
N PHE A 258 -12.30 3.96 -7.04
CA PHE A 258 -11.06 3.26 -6.87
C PHE A 258 -10.11 4.11 -5.99
N SER A 259 -9.37 3.42 -5.12
CA SER A 259 -8.29 3.95 -4.30
C SER A 259 -7.05 3.08 -4.47
N MET A 260 -5.87 3.67 -4.28
CA MET A 260 -4.60 2.96 -4.42
C MET A 260 -3.54 3.51 -3.49
N ASP A 261 -2.78 2.61 -2.90
CA ASP A 261 -1.49 2.87 -2.27
C ASP A 261 -0.44 2.03 -3.00
N TYR A 262 0.40 2.68 -3.80
CA TYR A 262 1.47 2.04 -4.55
C TYR A 262 2.81 2.46 -3.97
N THR A 263 3.62 1.50 -3.53
CA THR A 263 4.95 1.75 -2.98
C THR A 263 5.99 0.85 -3.62
N ARG A 264 7.13 1.46 -3.98
CA ARG A 264 8.34 0.78 -4.43
C ARG A 264 9.53 1.44 -3.78
N GLY A 265 10.46 0.69 -3.23
CA GLY A 265 11.59 1.34 -2.58
C GLY A 265 12.63 0.43 -1.98
N LEU A 266 13.68 1.05 -1.49
CA LEU A 266 14.59 0.49 -0.51
C LEU A 266 14.10 0.92 0.88
N LEU A 267 12.94 0.42 1.30
CA LEU A 267 12.26 0.90 2.51
C LEU A 267 13.14 0.69 3.75
N ARG A 268 12.74 1.32 4.86
CA ARG A 268 13.42 1.22 6.14
C ARG A 268 13.60 -0.22 6.58
N ARG A 269 14.66 -0.48 7.35
CA ARG A 269 14.89 -1.80 7.98
C ARG A 269 13.80 -2.13 8.99
N GLU A 270 13.36 -1.11 9.71
CA GLU A 270 12.26 -1.16 10.67
C GLU A 270 11.20 -0.17 10.22
N THR A 271 9.96 -0.62 10.15
CA THR A 271 8.82 0.19 9.73
C THR A 271 7.72 0.07 10.75
N HIS A 272 7.19 1.22 11.17
CA HIS A 272 6.02 1.33 12.02
C HIS A 272 5.11 2.42 11.45
N TRP A 273 3.84 2.12 11.26
CA TRP A 273 2.88 3.12 10.81
C TRP A 273 1.46 2.78 11.24
N HIS A 274 0.66 3.83 11.35
CA HIS A 274 -0.78 3.70 11.14
C HIS A 274 -1.12 4.30 9.79
N TRP A 275 -2.09 3.70 9.10
CA TRP A 275 -2.59 4.21 7.83
C TRP A 275 -4.10 3.96 7.72
N ALA A 276 -4.83 4.86 7.08
CA ALA A 276 -6.24 4.66 6.77
C ALA A 276 -6.57 5.22 5.40
N SER A 277 -7.56 4.59 4.75
CA SER A 277 -8.07 4.99 3.45
C SER A 277 -9.56 4.71 3.36
N ALA A 278 -10.31 5.68 2.84
CA ALA A 278 -11.73 5.52 2.55
C ALA A 278 -12.15 6.43 1.40
N THR A 279 -13.19 6.02 0.67
CA THR A 279 -13.86 6.86 -0.34
C THR A 279 -15.35 6.86 -0.08
N ALA A 280 -15.93 8.04 0.12
CA ALA A 280 -17.35 8.22 0.27
C ALA A 280 -18.08 8.09 -1.09
N PRO A 281 -19.33 7.63 -1.12
CA PRO A 281 -20.14 7.55 -2.35
C PRO A 281 -20.29 8.88 -3.11
N ALA A 282 -20.14 10.00 -2.39
CA ALA A 282 -20.18 11.35 -2.96
C ALA A 282 -18.90 11.75 -3.74
N GLY A 283 -17.91 10.86 -3.87
CA GLY A 283 -16.74 11.11 -4.73
C GLY A 283 -15.65 11.95 -4.08
N TYR A 284 -15.47 11.78 -2.77
CA TYR A 284 -14.31 12.26 -2.04
C TYR A 284 -13.76 11.17 -1.13
N GLY A 285 -12.49 11.26 -0.78
CA GLY A 285 -11.80 10.26 0.03
C GLY A 285 -10.51 10.79 0.60
N PHE A 286 -9.80 9.94 1.34
CA PHE A 286 -8.55 10.30 1.97
C PHE A 286 -7.56 9.15 1.99
N HIS A 287 -6.29 9.52 2.12
CA HIS A 287 -5.26 8.69 2.75
C HIS A 287 -4.71 9.47 3.95
N LEU A 288 -4.70 8.84 5.12
CA LEU A 288 -4.14 9.38 6.35
C LEU A 288 -3.11 8.40 6.90
N SER A 289 -2.01 8.87 7.45
CA SER A 289 -0.99 8.07 8.11
C SER A 289 -0.22 8.85 9.17
N GLU A 290 0.53 8.10 9.99
CA GLU A 290 1.58 8.59 10.87
C GLU A 290 2.70 7.53 10.99
N GLY A 291 3.92 7.97 11.33
CA GLY A 291 5.05 7.11 11.65
C GLY A 291 6.16 7.12 10.60
N THR A 292 6.10 6.23 9.61
CA THR A 292 7.28 5.87 8.79
C THR A 292 7.82 6.98 7.88
N TYR A 293 6.95 7.85 7.37
CA TYR A 293 7.30 8.96 6.46
C TYR A 293 6.88 10.32 7.03
N ASP A 294 7.17 10.52 8.31
CA ASP A 294 6.91 11.80 8.96
C ASP A 294 8.07 12.78 8.77
N VAL A 295 7.71 14.05 8.60
CA VAL A 295 8.61 15.21 8.67
C VAL A 295 7.95 16.22 9.61
N ASP A 296 8.68 16.73 10.59
CA ASP A 296 8.13 17.56 11.68
C ASP A 296 6.91 16.95 12.40
N ASN A 297 6.92 15.63 12.63
CA ASN A 297 5.79 14.88 13.21
C ASN A 297 4.49 14.96 12.41
N LYS A 298 4.59 15.19 11.09
CA LYS A 298 3.46 15.12 10.16
C LYS A 298 3.80 14.16 9.04
N SER A 299 2.91 13.19 8.78
CA SER A 299 3.06 12.34 7.60
C SER A 299 2.97 13.19 6.34
N VAL A 300 3.96 13.02 5.45
CA VAL A 300 3.93 13.68 4.15
C VAL A 300 2.93 13.03 3.18
N GLU A 301 2.32 11.92 3.58
CA GLU A 301 1.34 11.16 2.79
C GLU A 301 -0.11 11.60 3.03
N ASN A 302 -0.38 12.36 4.09
CA ASN A 302 -1.73 12.83 4.44
C ASN A 302 -2.33 13.67 3.30
N THR A 303 -3.35 13.14 2.64
CA THR A 303 -3.94 13.72 1.44
C THR A 303 -5.44 13.47 1.38
N PHE A 304 -6.19 14.51 1.04
CA PHE A 304 -7.61 14.44 0.75
C PHE A 304 -7.85 14.52 -0.76
N TYR A 305 -8.88 13.86 -1.25
CA TYR A 305 -9.20 13.75 -2.67
C TYR A 305 -10.67 14.12 -2.89
N THR A 306 -10.94 15.03 -3.83
CA THR A 306 -12.31 15.45 -4.15
C THR A 306 -12.36 16.04 -5.55
N GLY A 307 -13.35 15.67 -6.37
CA GLY A 307 -13.57 16.31 -7.67
C GLY A 307 -12.36 16.28 -8.60
N ARG A 308 -11.62 15.15 -8.61
CA ARG A 308 -10.34 14.94 -9.35
C ARG A 308 -9.15 15.78 -8.87
N LYS A 309 -9.29 16.52 -7.77
CA LYS A 309 -8.20 17.24 -7.12
C LYS A 309 -7.68 16.44 -5.94
N ALA A 310 -6.41 16.66 -5.63
CA ALA A 310 -5.78 16.20 -4.40
C ALA A 310 -5.35 17.41 -3.57
N VAL A 311 -5.46 17.32 -2.25
CA VAL A 311 -5.06 18.36 -1.31
C VAL A 311 -4.22 17.72 -0.22
N VAL A 312 -2.97 18.14 -0.08
CA VAL A 312 -2.14 17.71 1.04
C VAL A 312 -2.71 18.27 2.34
N LEU A 313 -2.87 17.42 3.34
CA LEU A 313 -3.28 17.82 4.67
C LEU A 313 -2.02 18.01 5.53
N ASP A 314 -1.58 19.25 5.69
CA ASP A 314 -0.39 19.60 6.48
C ASP A 314 -0.66 19.61 8.00
N THR A 315 -1.19 18.49 8.50
CA THR A 315 -1.47 18.26 9.92
C THR A 315 -0.90 16.92 10.38
N ARG A 316 -0.54 16.88 11.65
CA ARG A 316 -0.37 15.61 12.36
C ARG A 316 -1.73 14.91 12.44
N VAL A 317 -1.74 13.61 12.24
CA VAL A 317 -2.88 12.72 12.45
C VAL A 317 -2.46 11.72 13.52
N GLU A 318 -3.34 11.46 14.48
CA GLU A 318 -3.13 10.48 15.54
C GLU A 318 -4.18 9.38 15.43
N PHE A 319 -3.73 8.13 15.55
CA PHE A 319 -4.57 6.95 15.55
C PHE A 319 -4.61 6.35 16.95
N ARG A 320 -5.78 6.35 17.58
CA ARG A 320 -5.95 5.84 18.94
C ARG A 320 -6.99 4.74 18.97
N ARG A 321 -6.56 3.54 19.34
CA ARG A 321 -7.47 2.43 19.63
C ARG A 321 -8.31 2.76 20.87
N VAL A 322 -9.62 2.72 20.73
CA VAL A 322 -10.61 2.91 21.80
C VAL A 322 -11.35 1.59 21.98
N THR A 323 -11.07 0.91 23.08
CA THR A 323 -11.81 -0.30 23.44
C THR A 323 -13.04 0.10 24.23
N ILE A 324 -14.23 -0.09 23.66
CA ILE A 324 -15.48 0.07 24.39
C ILE A 324 -15.88 -1.31 24.93
N ALA A 325 -15.79 -1.48 26.25
CA ALA A 325 -16.33 -2.65 26.92
C ALA A 325 -17.85 -2.62 26.76
N ASN A 326 -18.39 -3.45 25.87
CA ASN A 326 -19.83 -3.59 25.70
C ASN A 326 -20.32 -4.77 26.55
N THR A 327 -21.36 -4.57 27.36
CA THR A 327 -21.87 -5.51 28.37
C THR A 327 -22.60 -6.73 27.81
N ALA A 328 -22.43 -7.04 26.53
CA ALA A 328 -22.97 -8.23 25.87
C ALA A 328 -21.93 -8.81 24.91
N ALA A 329 -20.98 -9.58 25.45
CA ALA A 329 -20.09 -10.55 24.80
C ALA A 329 -19.19 -10.13 23.61
N ASN A 330 -19.36 -8.96 22.99
CA ASN A 330 -18.51 -8.49 21.88
C ASN A 330 -17.93 -7.10 22.19
N THR A 331 -16.63 -7.07 22.48
CA THR A 331 -15.86 -5.83 22.52
C THR A 331 -15.77 -5.27 21.10
N ALA A 332 -16.45 -4.16 20.82
CA ALA A 332 -16.30 -3.47 19.55
C ALA A 332 -14.93 -2.79 19.52
N GLU A 333 -14.11 -3.15 18.54
CA GLU A 333 -12.84 -2.48 18.31
C GLU A 333 -13.06 -1.22 17.49
N ILE A 334 -12.80 -0.08 18.12
CA ILE A 334 -12.97 1.23 17.54
C ILE A 334 -11.62 1.95 17.54
N TRP A 335 -11.38 2.76 16.52
CA TRP A 335 -10.24 3.66 16.45
C TRP A 335 -10.73 5.09 16.28
N ASP A 336 -10.24 6.01 17.11
CA ASP A 336 -10.36 7.44 16.83
C ASP A 336 -9.17 7.86 15.94
N VAL A 337 -9.46 8.56 14.84
CA VAL A 337 -8.46 9.13 13.93
C VAL A 337 -8.64 10.64 13.93
N THR A 338 -7.69 11.36 14.52
CA THR A 338 -7.85 12.79 14.84
C THR A 338 -6.69 13.64 14.38
N GLY A 339 -6.96 14.88 14.01
CA GLY A 339 -5.98 15.87 13.58
C GLY A 339 -6.64 17.25 13.47
N ASN A 340 -5.89 18.28 13.09
CA ASN A 340 -6.50 19.59 12.86
C ASN A 340 -7.51 19.51 11.70
N GLY A 341 -8.80 19.70 12.00
CA GLY A 341 -9.89 19.55 11.03
C GLY A 341 -10.22 18.10 10.67
N ILE A 342 -9.65 17.10 11.34
CA ILE A 342 -9.92 15.68 11.09
C ILE A 342 -10.52 15.07 12.36
N HIS A 343 -11.74 14.55 12.24
CA HIS A 343 -12.47 13.94 13.34
C HIS A 343 -13.18 12.70 12.82
N LEU A 344 -12.50 11.57 12.80
CA LEU A 344 -13.01 10.31 12.29
C LEU A 344 -13.01 9.24 13.37
N ARG A 345 -13.93 8.30 13.23
CA ARG A 345 -14.00 7.07 14.00
C ARG A 345 -14.09 5.90 13.04
N PHE A 346 -13.27 4.89 13.25
CA PHE A 346 -13.31 3.63 12.51
C PHE A 346 -13.86 2.52 13.38
N ARG A 347 -14.93 1.87 12.94
CA ARG A 347 -15.48 0.65 13.53
C ARG A 347 -15.01 -0.53 12.71
N ARG A 348 -14.18 -1.38 13.30
CA ARG A 348 -13.65 -2.58 12.65
C ARG A 348 -14.75 -3.62 12.40
N ALA A 349 -14.75 -4.20 11.19
CA ALA A 349 -15.59 -5.33 10.85
C ALA A 349 -14.79 -6.64 10.83
N ASP A 350 -13.65 -6.64 10.15
CA ASP A 350 -12.75 -7.80 10.04
C ASP A 350 -11.34 -7.31 9.60
N ALA A 351 -10.35 -8.20 9.53
CA ALA A 351 -8.99 -7.83 9.14
C ALA A 351 -8.13 -8.98 8.60
N HIS A 352 -7.02 -8.63 7.97
CA HIS A 352 -5.85 -9.48 7.94
C HIS A 352 -4.90 -9.06 9.07
N ASP A 353 -4.94 -9.80 10.19
CA ASP A 353 -4.18 -9.46 11.38
C ASP A 353 -3.37 -10.62 11.96
N GLY A 354 -2.31 -10.28 12.67
CA GLY A 354 -1.51 -11.22 13.43
C GLY A 354 -0.01 -10.91 13.45
N ALA A 355 0.64 -11.45 14.48
CA ALA A 355 2.09 -11.51 14.56
C ALA A 355 2.63 -12.53 13.55
N PHE A 356 3.74 -12.21 12.89
CA PHE A 356 4.42 -13.10 11.97
C PHE A 356 5.92 -13.15 12.24
N HIS A 357 6.47 -14.36 12.15
CA HIS A 357 7.89 -14.65 12.32
C HIS A 357 8.36 -15.51 11.15
N LEU A 358 8.99 -14.88 10.16
CA LEU A 358 9.40 -15.54 8.92
C LEU A 358 10.94 -15.56 8.82
N GLY A 359 11.56 -16.17 9.82
CA GLY A 359 13.02 -16.27 9.93
C GLY A 359 13.64 -14.92 10.31
N VAL A 360 14.14 -14.19 9.31
CA VAL A 360 14.81 -12.88 9.51
C VAL A 360 13.84 -11.70 9.58
N VAL A 361 12.58 -11.95 9.22
CA VAL A 361 11.50 -10.97 9.26
C VAL A 361 10.65 -11.22 10.50
N ASN A 362 10.42 -10.17 11.27
CA ASN A 362 9.53 -10.18 12.43
C ASN A 362 8.55 -9.02 12.32
N GLY A 363 7.27 -9.23 12.60
CA GLY A 363 6.31 -8.14 12.55
C GLY A 363 4.97 -8.47 13.16
N ASN A 364 4.12 -7.45 13.20
CA ASN A 364 2.73 -7.52 13.57
C ASN A 364 1.97 -6.61 12.62
N LEU A 365 1.03 -7.18 11.89
CA LEU A 365 0.17 -6.45 10.98
C LEU A 365 -1.26 -6.54 11.48
N ASP A 366 -1.98 -5.44 11.39
CA ASP A 366 -3.42 -5.38 11.56
C ASP A 366 -3.99 -4.55 10.41
N HIS A 367 -4.27 -5.19 9.28
CA HIS A 367 -4.87 -4.56 8.10
C HIS A 367 -6.39 -4.81 8.13
N ALA A 368 -7.10 -3.94 8.82
CA ALA A 368 -8.53 -4.00 9.08
C ALA A 368 -9.35 -3.30 8.01
N TRP A 369 -10.58 -3.78 7.79
CA TRP A 369 -11.62 -3.07 7.08
C TRP A 369 -12.87 -2.95 7.94
N GLY A 370 -13.67 -1.95 7.61
CA GLY A 370 -14.83 -1.58 8.40
C GLY A 370 -15.37 -0.24 7.95
N ILE A 371 -15.92 0.50 8.91
CA ILE A 371 -16.74 1.68 8.65
C ILE A 371 -16.11 2.92 9.29
N PHE A 372 -16.05 4.01 8.53
CA PHE A 372 -15.71 5.34 8.99
C PHE A 372 -16.94 6.21 9.17
N ASP A 373 -17.00 6.86 10.34
CA ASP A 373 -17.96 7.90 10.69
C ASP A 373 -17.21 9.16 11.14
N GLY A 374 -17.70 10.35 10.80
CA GLY A 374 -17.15 11.62 11.24
C GLY A 374 -17.00 12.65 10.12
N LEU A 375 -15.95 13.46 10.18
CA LEU A 375 -15.75 14.55 9.23
C LEU A 375 -14.28 14.92 9.02
N ILE A 376 -14.02 15.53 7.86
CA ILE A 376 -12.77 16.22 7.53
C ILE A 376 -13.11 17.63 7.02
N PHE A 377 -12.41 18.65 7.49
CA PHE A 377 -12.42 20.00 6.95
C PHE A 377 -11.24 20.20 5.99
N VAL A 378 -11.51 20.63 4.76
CA VAL A 378 -10.50 20.98 3.76
C VAL A 378 -10.86 22.33 3.17
N ASP A 379 -9.95 23.29 3.23
CA ASP A 379 -10.14 24.66 2.73
C ASP A 379 -11.46 25.30 3.19
N GLY A 380 -11.82 25.08 4.46
CA GLY A 380 -13.07 25.57 5.07
C GLY A 380 -14.33 24.78 4.69
N THR A 381 -14.25 23.81 3.78
CA THR A 381 -15.35 22.93 3.38
C THR A 381 -15.40 21.70 4.28
N LYS A 382 -16.60 21.37 4.78
CA LYS A 382 -16.85 20.18 5.60
C LYS A 382 -17.25 18.99 4.73
N TYR A 383 -16.53 17.88 4.87
CA TYR A 383 -16.83 16.59 4.24
C TYR A 383 -17.21 15.58 5.33
N THR A 384 -18.40 14.98 5.22
CA THR A 384 -18.95 14.07 6.25
C THR A 384 -18.84 12.62 5.82
N PHE A 385 -18.17 11.80 6.61
CA PHE A 385 -18.18 10.35 6.44
C PHE A 385 -19.29 9.80 7.32
N ASP A 386 -20.31 9.19 6.71
CA ASP A 386 -21.44 8.57 7.41
C ASP A 386 -21.59 7.15 6.85
N ASN A 387 -21.29 6.16 7.68
CA ASN A 387 -21.26 4.76 7.31
C ASN A 387 -20.40 4.45 6.06
N VAL A 388 -19.20 5.05 5.96
CA VAL A 388 -18.34 4.92 4.77
C VAL A 388 -17.36 3.76 4.93
N ALA A 389 -17.40 2.79 4.02
CA ALA A 389 -16.43 1.69 4.03
C ALA A 389 -15.00 2.18 3.80
N GLY A 390 -14.06 1.60 4.54
CA GLY A 390 -12.64 1.85 4.34
C GLY A 390 -11.76 0.82 5.04
N VAL A 391 -10.46 1.10 5.01
CA VAL A 391 -9.42 0.31 5.65
C VAL A 391 -8.66 1.15 6.67
N LEU A 392 -8.19 0.47 7.71
CA LEU A 392 -7.24 0.98 8.68
C LEU A 392 -6.16 -0.07 8.87
N GLU A 393 -4.91 0.36 8.90
CA GLU A 393 -3.76 -0.48 9.09
C GLU A 393 -2.97 0.00 10.31
N ALA A 394 -2.67 -0.91 11.24
CA ALA A 394 -1.62 -0.76 12.22
C ALA A 394 -0.51 -1.75 11.91
N HIS A 395 0.67 -1.24 11.60
CA HIS A 395 1.77 -2.06 11.08
C HIS A 395 3.04 -1.86 11.90
N TYR A 396 3.69 -2.99 12.19
CA TYR A 396 5.07 -3.06 12.61
C TYR A 396 5.76 -4.17 11.82
N ALA A 397 6.92 -3.87 11.23
CA ALA A 397 7.78 -4.90 10.66
C ALA A 397 9.27 -4.53 10.78
N LEU A 398 10.02 -5.54 11.17
CA LEU A 398 11.47 -5.62 11.18
C LEU A 398 11.89 -6.61 10.09
N TRP A 399 12.27 -6.08 8.92
CA TRP A 399 12.58 -6.77 7.66
C TRP A 399 13.90 -7.54 7.52
#